data_AF-A0AAV4MQV7-F1
#
_entry.id   AF-A0AAV4MQV7-F1
#
_cell.length_a   1.000
_cell.length_b   1.000
_cell.length_c   1.000
_cell.angle_alpha   90.00
_cell.angle_beta   90.00
_cell.angle_gamma   90.00
#
_symmetry.space_group_name_H-M   'P 1'
#
loop_
_entity.id
_entity.type
_entity.pdbx_description
1 polymer ?
#
loop_
_entity_poly.entity_id
_entity_poly.type
_entity_poly.pdbx_seq_one_letter_code
_entity_poly.pdbx_strand_id
1 'polypeptide(L)'
;MSSITVTTVVSYQSTSPTLSNKEKYEYFFRTVPSDVNQAKAIVEILKAFHWTYVSVVYSDTDYGNKGYEKLQELAPREICFSNPQSINVDHFTDTDYDTVIQNLMHKTNARGEYALNCF
;
A
#
# COMPACT_ATOMS: atom_id res chain seq x y z
N MET A 1 20.89 35.88 -17.63
CA MET A 1 20.30 34.57 -17.95
C MET A 1 20.45 33.69 -16.73
N SER A 2 19.35 33.33 -16.08
CA SER A 2 19.36 32.41 -14.93
C SER A 2 19.58 30.99 -15.47
N SER A 3 20.65 30.32 -15.05
CA SER A 3 20.87 28.92 -15.40
C SER A 3 19.86 28.07 -14.63
N ILE A 4 18.98 27.36 -15.34
CA ILE A 4 18.13 26.32 -14.72
C ILE A 4 19.02 25.10 -14.51
N THR A 5 19.27 24.75 -13.25
CA THR A 5 19.99 23.51 -12.91
C THR A 5 19.01 22.35 -12.94
N VAL A 6 19.20 21.43 -13.89
CA VAL A 6 18.50 20.15 -13.94
C VAL A 6 19.34 19.12 -13.21
N THR A 7 18.81 18.57 -12.11
CA THR A 7 19.50 17.55 -11.30
C THR A 7 18.84 16.20 -11.48
N THR A 8 19.62 15.20 -11.90
CA THR A 8 19.18 13.79 -11.93
C THR A 8 19.27 13.18 -10.55
N VAL A 9 18.22 12.47 -10.13
CA VAL A 9 18.15 11.77 -8.84
C VAL A 9 18.02 10.28 -9.08
N VAL A 10 18.84 9.47 -8.40
CA VAL A 10 18.76 8.00 -8.42
C VAL A 10 18.51 7.50 -7.01
N SER A 11 17.32 6.96 -6.75
CA SER A 11 16.97 6.39 -5.44
C SER A 11 17.27 4.89 -5.37
N TYR A 12 17.79 4.44 -4.23
CA TYR A 12 18.05 3.03 -3.94
C TYR A 12 16.93 2.37 -3.12
N GLN A 13 15.88 3.11 -2.72
CA GLN A 13 14.86 2.61 -1.80
C GLN A 13 13.43 3.10 -2.08
N SER A 14 13.24 4.17 -2.85
CA SER A 14 11.90 4.73 -3.07
C SER A 14 11.11 3.92 -4.10
N THR A 15 10.15 3.13 -3.65
CA THR A 15 9.41 2.17 -4.49
C THR A 15 7.99 2.61 -4.86
N SER A 16 7.50 3.74 -4.32
CA SER A 16 6.14 4.27 -4.59
C SER A 16 5.80 4.26 -6.10
N PRO A 17 4.59 3.82 -6.49
CA PRO A 17 4.12 3.87 -7.87
C PRO A 17 4.16 5.28 -8.48
N THR A 18 3.91 6.33 -7.67
CA THR A 18 3.87 7.74 -8.10
C THR A 18 5.14 8.16 -8.84
N LEU A 19 6.30 7.70 -8.37
CA LEU A 19 7.62 8.07 -8.91
C LEU A 19 7.90 7.49 -10.32
N SER A 20 6.97 6.69 -10.85
CA SER A 20 7.05 6.14 -12.21
C SER A 20 6.46 7.09 -13.27
N ASN A 21 5.72 8.13 -12.87
CA ASN A 21 5.17 9.12 -13.79
C ASN A 21 6.30 10.02 -14.34
N LYS A 22 6.72 9.78 -15.59
CA LYS A 22 7.80 10.51 -16.24
C LYS A 22 7.43 11.91 -16.72
N GLU A 23 6.14 12.24 -16.83
CA GLU A 23 5.70 13.61 -17.09
C GLU A 23 5.92 14.50 -15.86
N LYS A 24 5.79 13.93 -14.65
CA LYS A 24 6.00 14.64 -13.38
C LYS A 24 7.41 14.49 -12.81
N TYR A 25 8.03 13.33 -13.00
CA TYR A 25 9.33 12.95 -12.43
C TYR A 25 10.33 12.53 -13.52
N GLU A 26 10.52 13.40 -14.52
CA GLU A 26 11.37 13.17 -15.70
C GLU A 26 12.79 12.69 -15.32
N TYR A 27 13.43 13.39 -14.38
CA TYR A 27 14.83 13.17 -13.97
C TYR A 27 14.99 12.23 -12.77
N PHE A 28 13.91 11.55 -12.35
CA PHE A 28 13.97 10.58 -11.26
C PHE A 28 14.20 9.16 -11.80
N PHE A 29 15.20 8.47 -11.28
CA PHE A 29 15.48 7.07 -11.54
C PHE A 29 15.57 6.30 -10.22
N ARG A 30 15.48 4.97 -10.29
CA ARG A 30 15.67 4.10 -9.14
C ARG A 30 16.26 2.76 -9.53
N THR A 31 17.00 2.15 -8.62
CA THR A 31 17.58 0.81 -8.78
C THR A 31 16.69 -0.30 -8.23
N VAL A 32 15.56 0.06 -7.62
CA VAL A 32 14.57 -0.85 -7.04
C VAL A 32 13.26 -0.84 -7.85
N PRO A 33 12.48 -1.94 -7.85
CA PRO A 33 11.21 -1.99 -8.57
C PRO A 33 10.14 -1.10 -7.94
N SER A 34 9.07 -0.83 -8.69
CA SER A 34 7.87 -0.20 -8.14
C SER A 34 7.08 -1.15 -7.24
N ASP A 35 6.39 -0.61 -6.23
CA ASP A 35 5.43 -1.35 -5.40
C ASP A 35 4.24 -1.93 -6.18
N VAL A 36 4.04 -1.54 -7.45
CA VAL A 36 3.13 -2.27 -8.35
C VAL A 36 3.48 -3.77 -8.37
N ASN A 37 4.78 -4.12 -8.34
CA ASN A 37 5.21 -5.51 -8.31
C ASN A 37 5.03 -6.15 -6.92
N GLN A 38 5.25 -5.39 -5.85
CA GLN A 38 5.00 -5.86 -4.48
C GLN A 38 3.51 -6.13 -4.25
N ALA A 39 2.62 -5.24 -4.72
CA ALA A 39 1.18 -5.41 -4.67
C ALA A 39 0.73 -6.68 -5.43
N LYS A 40 1.28 -6.94 -6.63
CA LYS A 40 1.04 -8.21 -7.35
C LYS A 40 1.45 -9.41 -6.52
N ALA A 41 2.65 -9.39 -5.92
CA ALA A 41 3.12 -10.50 -5.10
C ALA A 41 2.22 -10.75 -3.88
N ILE A 42 1.74 -9.69 -3.21
CA ILE A 42 0.79 -9.80 -2.10
C ILE A 42 -0.53 -10.43 -2.58
N VAL A 43 -1.09 -9.99 -3.71
CA VAL A 43 -2.31 -10.58 -4.28
C VAL A 43 -2.13 -12.07 -4.58
N GLU A 44 -0.99 -12.48 -5.14
CA GLU A 44 -0.73 -13.89 -5.41
C GLU A 44 -0.58 -14.72 -4.12
N ILE A 45 -0.01 -14.16 -3.06
CA ILE A 45 0.01 -14.80 -1.73
C ILE A 45 -1.42 -14.99 -1.21
N LEU A 46 -2.26 -13.93 -1.25
CA LEU A 46 -3.65 -14.01 -0.81
C LEU A 46 -4.42 -15.11 -1.56
N LYS A 47 -4.23 -15.20 -2.88
CA LYS A 47 -4.83 -16.27 -3.71
C LYS A 47 -4.33 -17.66 -3.32
N ALA A 48 -3.02 -17.82 -3.13
CA ALA A 48 -2.40 -19.10 -2.82
C ALA A 48 -2.91 -19.71 -1.51
N PHE A 49 -3.23 -18.86 -0.52
CA PHE A 49 -3.80 -19.28 0.77
C PHE A 49 -5.32 -19.21 0.83
N HIS A 50 -6.00 -18.87 -0.28
CA HIS A 50 -7.44 -18.66 -0.33
C HIS A 50 -7.95 -17.62 0.69
N TRP A 51 -7.14 -16.59 0.97
CA TRP A 51 -7.48 -15.48 1.84
C TRP A 51 -8.30 -14.46 1.05
N THR A 52 -9.62 -14.56 1.17
CA THR A 52 -10.56 -13.69 0.45
C THR A 52 -11.07 -12.53 1.29
N TYR A 53 -10.86 -12.54 2.61
CA TYR A 53 -11.23 -11.44 3.50
C TYR A 53 -10.08 -11.10 4.45
N VAL A 54 -9.45 -9.95 4.23
CA VAL A 54 -8.26 -9.51 4.97
C VAL A 54 -8.36 -8.05 5.37
N SER A 55 -7.77 -7.68 6.50
CA SER A 55 -7.59 -6.28 6.85
C SER A 55 -6.24 -5.76 6.40
N VAL A 56 -6.17 -4.46 6.11
CA VAL A 56 -4.94 -3.79 5.66
C VAL A 56 -4.64 -2.62 6.57
N VAL A 57 -3.39 -2.51 6.97
CA VAL A 57 -2.85 -1.36 7.68
C VAL A 57 -1.74 -0.78 6.80
N TYR A 58 -1.77 0.54 6.57
CA TYR A 58 -0.76 1.21 5.77
C TYR A 58 -0.48 2.60 6.34
N SER A 59 0.69 3.16 6.02
CA SER A 59 1.06 4.51 6.47
C SER A 59 0.35 5.57 5.63
N ASP A 60 -0.12 6.65 6.25
CA ASP A 60 -0.71 7.82 5.60
C ASP A 60 0.37 8.68 4.93
N THR A 61 0.96 8.13 3.89
CA THR A 61 2.02 8.74 3.09
C THR A 61 1.80 8.37 1.62
N ASP A 62 2.46 9.04 0.67
CA ASP A 62 2.38 8.64 -0.74
C ASP A 62 2.75 7.15 -0.95
N TYR A 63 3.76 6.66 -0.21
CA TYR A 63 4.15 5.25 -0.26
C TYR A 63 3.00 4.31 0.15
N GLY A 64 2.44 4.50 1.35
CA GLY A 64 1.38 3.62 1.85
C GLY A 64 0.06 3.78 1.09
N ASN A 65 -0.35 5.02 0.81
CA ASN A 65 -1.59 5.33 0.10
C ASN A 65 -1.57 4.75 -1.33
N LYS A 66 -0.48 4.93 -2.08
CA LYS A 66 -0.37 4.41 -3.45
C LYS A 66 -0.10 2.91 -3.51
N GLY A 67 0.61 2.38 -2.52
CA GLY A 67 0.74 0.94 -2.35
C GLY A 67 -0.62 0.27 -2.15
N TYR A 68 -1.46 0.82 -1.26
CA TYR A 68 -2.79 0.31 -1.00
C TYR A 68 -3.74 0.47 -2.20
N GLU A 69 -3.75 1.65 -2.85
CA GLU A 69 -4.52 1.87 -4.09
C GLU A 69 -4.17 0.80 -5.14
N LYS A 70 -2.87 0.52 -5.34
CA LYS A 70 -2.45 -0.48 -6.32
C LYS A 70 -2.78 -1.91 -5.91
N LEU A 71 -2.75 -2.20 -4.62
CA LEU A 71 -3.20 -3.48 -4.07
C LEU A 71 -4.70 -3.69 -4.35
N GLN A 72 -5.53 -2.67 -4.14
CA GLN A 72 -6.97 -2.71 -4.45
C GLN A 72 -7.23 -2.91 -5.94
N GLU A 73 -6.52 -2.18 -6.81
CA GLU A 73 -6.68 -2.30 -8.27
C GLU A 73 -6.30 -3.67 -8.82
N LEU A 74 -5.28 -4.31 -8.23
CA LEU A 74 -4.75 -5.60 -8.70
C LEU A 74 -5.46 -6.80 -8.09
N ALA A 75 -6.14 -6.62 -6.95
CA ALA A 75 -6.90 -7.67 -6.32
C ALA A 75 -8.11 -8.05 -7.18
N PRO A 76 -8.37 -9.36 -7.38
CA PRO A 76 -9.59 -9.81 -8.03
C PRO A 76 -10.79 -9.57 -7.10
N ARG A 77 -12.00 -9.62 -7.64
CA ARG A 77 -13.25 -9.26 -6.93
C ARG A 77 -13.53 -10.13 -5.71
N GLU A 78 -12.97 -11.33 -5.68
CA GLU A 78 -13.09 -12.29 -4.59
C GLU A 78 -12.27 -11.88 -3.36
N ILE A 79 -11.28 -10.98 -3.48
CA ILE A 79 -10.47 -10.53 -2.36
C ILE A 79 -10.95 -9.17 -1.87
N CYS A 80 -11.38 -9.12 -0.61
CA CYS A 80 -11.92 -7.94 0.05
C CYS A 80 -10.94 -7.42 1.09
N PHE A 81 -10.65 -6.12 1.04
CA PHE A 81 -9.86 -5.43 2.06
C PHE A 81 -10.81 -4.79 3.07
N SER A 82 -11.01 -5.45 4.21
CA SER A 82 -11.93 -5.00 5.25
C SER A 82 -11.27 -4.00 6.19
N ASN A 83 -12.00 -2.92 6.49
CA ASN A 83 -11.61 -1.93 7.50
C ASN A 83 -10.16 -1.41 7.35
N PRO A 84 -9.77 -0.85 6.19
CA PRO A 84 -8.43 -0.32 5.99
C PRO A 84 -8.07 0.72 7.06
N GLN A 85 -6.93 0.55 7.73
CA GLN A 85 -6.43 1.46 8.76
C GLN A 85 -5.24 2.24 8.21
N SER A 86 -5.39 3.55 8.05
CA SER A 86 -4.30 4.44 7.66
C SER A 86 -3.64 5.02 8.92
N ILE A 87 -2.31 4.95 9.00
CA ILE A 87 -1.53 5.40 10.16
C ILE A 87 -0.66 6.60 9.76
N ASN A 88 -0.94 7.75 10.36
CA ASN A 88 -0.10 8.94 10.23
C ASN A 88 1.01 8.90 11.30
N VAL A 89 2.17 8.39 10.93
CA VAL A 89 3.27 8.11 11.87
C VAL A 89 3.75 9.34 12.65
N ASP A 90 3.55 10.55 12.13
CA ASP A 90 3.96 11.80 12.79
C ASP A 90 2.92 12.31 13.81
N HIS A 91 1.71 11.76 13.79
CA HIS A 91 0.59 12.24 14.60
C HIS A 91 -0.04 11.17 15.50
N PHE A 92 0.29 9.90 15.30
CA PHE A 92 -0.23 8.80 16.12
C PHE A 92 0.50 8.71 17.47
N THR A 93 -0.28 8.53 18.52
CA THR A 93 0.14 8.16 19.87
C THR A 93 -0.06 6.66 20.11
N ASP A 94 0.49 6.12 21.21
CA ASP A 94 0.28 4.72 21.59
C ASP A 94 -1.21 4.34 21.66
N THR A 95 -2.06 5.25 22.15
CA THR A 95 -3.52 5.05 22.22
C THR A 95 -4.18 4.90 20.83
N ASP A 96 -3.63 5.60 19.82
CA ASP A 96 -4.15 5.52 18.46
C ASP A 96 -3.77 4.19 17.82
N TYR A 97 -2.55 3.69 18.09
CA TYR A 97 -2.16 2.33 17.71
C TYR A 97 -3.03 1.28 18.40
N ASP A 98 -3.32 1.43 19.69
CA ASP A 98 -4.23 0.54 20.41
C ASP A 98 -5.62 0.54 19.75
N THR A 99 -6.11 1.71 19.33
CA THR A 99 -7.40 1.83 18.63
C THR A 99 -7.38 1.07 17.29
N VAL A 100 -6.29 1.18 16.52
CA VAL A 100 -6.10 0.39 15.29
C VAL A 100 -6.15 -1.11 15.60
N ILE A 101 -5.46 -1.57 16.65
CA ILE A 101 -5.48 -2.97 17.06
C ILE A 101 -6.90 -3.41 17.46
N GLN A 102 -7.63 -2.62 18.25
CA GLN A 102 -9.02 -2.94 18.61
C GLN A 102 -9.92 -3.04 17.37
N ASN A 103 -9.78 -2.11 16.42
CA ASN A 103 -10.52 -2.12 15.16
C ASN A 103 -10.27 -3.39 14.33
N LEU A 104 -9.03 -3.89 14.32
CA LEU A 104 -8.67 -5.16 13.68
C LEU A 104 -9.22 -6.36 14.45
N MET A 105 -9.10 -6.38 15.77
CA MET A 105 -9.58 -7.47 16.62
C MET A 105 -11.10 -7.67 16.56
N HIS A 106 -11.85 -6.58 16.44
CA HIS A 106 -13.32 -6.63 16.30
C HIS A 106 -13.78 -7.18 14.95
N LYS A 107 -12.91 -7.25 13.93
CA LYS A 107 -13.19 -7.85 12.62
C LYS A 107 -12.68 -9.30 12.57
N THR A 108 -13.30 -10.17 13.35
CA THR A 108 -12.87 -11.56 13.52
C THR A 108 -12.88 -12.40 12.24
N ASN A 109 -13.66 -12.01 11.23
CA ASN A 109 -13.69 -12.66 9.92
C ASN A 109 -12.53 -12.25 8.98
N ALA A 110 -11.76 -11.21 9.31
CA ALA A 110 -10.67 -10.67 8.49
C ALA A 110 -9.29 -11.20 8.90
N ARG A 111 -9.19 -12.52 9.13
CA ARG A 111 -7.97 -13.19 9.62
C ARG A 111 -7.19 -13.94 8.56
N GLY A 112 -7.44 -13.66 7.27
CA GLY A 112 -6.99 -14.53 6.20
C GLY A 112 -7.84 -15.80 6.16
N GLU A 113 -9.16 -15.63 6.07
CA GLU A 113 -10.09 -16.73 5.94
C GLU A 113 -10.84 -16.62 4.61
N TYR A 114 -11.42 -17.74 4.18
CA TYR A 114 -12.31 -17.75 3.03
C TYR A 114 -13.68 -17.20 3.43
N ALA A 115 -14.01 -16.01 2.92
CA ALA A 115 -15.37 -15.48 2.91
C ALA A 115 -16.03 -15.68 1.55
N LEU A 116 -17.32 -16.05 1.57
CA LEU A 116 -18.13 -16.28 0.38
C LEU A 116 -18.49 -14.97 -0.36
N ASN A 117 -18.49 -13.82 0.33
CA ASN A 117 -18.80 -12.51 -0.24
C ASN A 117 -18.05 -11.39 0.49
N CYS A 118 -17.67 -10.33 -0.26
CA CYS A 118 -17.33 -9.02 0.30
C CYS A 118 -18.64 -8.37 0.78
N PHE A 119 -18.95 -8.47 2.08
CA PHE A 119 -20.09 -7.75 2.66
C PHE A 119 -19.76 -6.27 2.87
#